data_AF-E0E4X0-F1
#
_entry.id   AF-E0E4X0-F1
#
_cell.length_a   1.000
_cell.length_b   1.000
_cell.length_c   1.000
_cell.angle_alpha   90.00
_cell.angle_beta   90.00
_cell.angle_gamma   90.00
#
_symmetry.space_group_name_H-M   'P 1'
#
loop_
_entity.id
_entity.type
_entity.pdbx_description
1 polymer ?
#
loop_
_entity_poly.entity_id
_entity_poly.type
_entity_poly.pdbx_seq_one_letter_code
_entity_poly.pdbx_strand_id
1 'polypeptide(L)'
;MMNNNINKSIIDNRNIDKINSNKATKPVKVNYQKELEKILKKVEDEGTCPSLLLHSCCGPCSSYVLEYLGQYFEITVFYYNPNIYPSEEYWYRVDEQKKIIDLTKARYPIHMIEGAYEVDRFYETIDGMKDLPEGGARCHKCYELRMSEAAKLAKEEGFDYFTTTLTISPHKNSQILNRIGQEVGARYGVSHLPSDFKKNNGYKRSCQLTSGFGMYRQDYCGCEYSMKETMKRRKKRLRDDMKVINEGLDPAYMAQADQAIFDKLYKRPEYLASRVIFTYAGRYPEVDTIDFIERALGEGKIVAVPYCSDRETMKAYKIQSTSELVENSFGVLEPDIDLCQELAIEEIDLILVPCCTADKKGARLGFGRGYYDRFLPRSQAEKILLIRSRQMSEDIPMEDHDLVIDKLISEI
;
A
#
# COMPACT_ATOMS: atom_id res chain seq x y z
N MET A 1 -49.84 -45.95 21.56
CA MET A 1 -48.49 -46.51 21.66
C MET A 1 -48.08 -47.00 20.28
N MET A 2 -47.17 -46.29 19.58
CA MET A 2 -46.22 -46.83 18.59
C MET A 2 -45.53 -45.69 17.83
N ASN A 3 -44.24 -45.57 18.12
CA ASN A 3 -43.08 -45.25 17.28
C ASN A 3 -43.09 -44.08 16.26
N ASN A 4 -42.26 -43.10 16.62
CA ASN A 4 -41.44 -42.30 15.71
C ASN A 4 -40.68 -43.19 14.70
N ASN A 5 -40.75 -42.83 13.42
CA ASN A 5 -39.75 -43.23 12.44
C ASN A 5 -39.39 -42.05 11.54
N ILE A 6 -38.21 -41.51 11.81
CA ILE A 6 -37.46 -40.61 10.96
C ILE A 6 -36.99 -41.43 9.75
N ASN A 7 -37.25 -40.96 8.53
CA ASN A 7 -36.49 -41.45 7.38
C ASN A 7 -36.03 -40.30 6.49
N LYS A 8 -34.70 -40.23 6.37
CA LYS A 8 -33.91 -39.39 5.48
C LYS A 8 -34.31 -39.67 4.02
N SER A 9 -34.49 -38.62 3.24
CA SER A 9 -34.16 -38.67 1.81
C SER A 9 -33.25 -37.49 1.44
N ILE A 10 -32.15 -37.89 0.82
CA ILE A 10 -31.04 -37.11 0.31
C ILE A 10 -31.56 -36.23 -0.84
N ILE A 11 -31.39 -34.91 -0.74
CA ILE A 11 -31.53 -34.01 -1.89
C ILE A 11 -30.10 -33.63 -2.31
N ASP A 12 -29.69 -34.20 -3.43
CA ASP A 12 -28.39 -34.01 -4.08
C ASP A 12 -28.28 -32.57 -4.61
N ASN A 13 -27.44 -31.76 -3.94
CA ASN A 13 -27.19 -30.34 -4.23
C ASN A 13 -26.39 -30.09 -5.53
N ARG A 14 -26.56 -30.91 -6.56
CA ARG A 14 -25.76 -30.85 -7.81
C ARG A 14 -26.49 -30.33 -9.04
N ASN A 15 -27.60 -29.60 -8.88
CA ASN A 15 -28.36 -29.06 -10.02
C ASN A 15 -28.88 -27.62 -9.90
N ILE A 16 -28.37 -26.81 -8.96
CA ILE A 16 -28.77 -25.40 -8.85
C ILE A 16 -27.86 -24.46 -9.69
N ASP A 17 -26.69 -24.93 -10.14
CA ASP A 17 -25.70 -24.11 -10.86
C ASP A 17 -25.76 -24.20 -12.40
N LYS A 18 -26.84 -24.72 -13.00
CA LYS A 18 -26.94 -24.89 -14.48
C LYS A 18 -28.05 -24.12 -15.20
N ILE A 19 -28.68 -23.13 -14.55
CA ILE A 19 -29.76 -22.33 -15.20
C ILE A 19 -29.40 -20.84 -15.40
N ASN A 20 -28.23 -20.36 -14.97
CA ASN A 20 -27.83 -18.95 -15.18
C ASN A 20 -26.53 -18.76 -15.98
N SER A 21 -26.29 -19.56 -17.02
CA SER A 21 -25.30 -19.24 -18.05
C SER A 21 -25.91 -18.40 -19.17
N ASN A 22 -26.50 -17.25 -18.84
CA ASN A 22 -26.71 -16.20 -19.83
C ASN A 22 -25.34 -15.61 -20.14
N LYS A 23 -24.81 -15.95 -21.33
CA LYS A 23 -23.64 -15.31 -21.93
C LYS A 23 -23.89 -13.79 -22.01
N ALA A 24 -23.46 -13.05 -21.00
CA ALA A 24 -23.33 -11.61 -21.08
C ALA A 24 -22.39 -11.30 -22.25
N THR A 25 -22.94 -10.78 -23.35
CA THR A 25 -22.18 -10.21 -24.46
C THR A 25 -21.22 -9.18 -23.88
N LYS A 26 -19.90 -9.36 -24.13
CA LYS A 26 -18.91 -8.36 -23.71
C LYS A 26 -19.36 -7.00 -24.29
N PRO A 27 -19.50 -5.95 -23.46
CA PRO A 27 -19.94 -4.66 -23.95
C PRO A 27 -18.99 -4.17 -25.04
N VAL A 28 -19.55 -3.63 -26.13
CA VAL A 28 -18.78 -3.11 -27.26
C VAL A 28 -17.86 -2.00 -26.74
N LYS A 29 -16.56 -2.15 -26.96
CA LYS A 29 -15.56 -1.19 -26.51
C LYS A 29 -15.61 0.08 -27.37
N VAL A 30 -15.97 1.20 -26.77
CA VAL A 30 -16.06 2.50 -27.45
C VAL A 30 -14.67 3.11 -27.58
N ASN A 31 -14.34 3.63 -28.76
CA ASN A 31 -13.10 4.37 -28.97
C ASN A 31 -13.31 5.85 -28.63
N TYR A 32 -13.19 6.19 -27.34
CA TYR A 32 -13.42 7.56 -26.86
C TYR A 32 -12.45 8.60 -27.41
N GLN A 33 -11.26 8.19 -27.87
CA GLN A 33 -10.35 9.11 -28.58
C GLN A 33 -10.97 9.58 -29.90
N LYS A 34 -11.59 8.67 -30.67
CA LYS A 34 -12.28 9.03 -31.91
C LYS A 34 -13.53 9.87 -31.65
N GLU A 35 -14.26 9.61 -30.58
CA GLU A 35 -15.43 10.44 -30.20
C GLU A 35 -15.00 11.86 -29.80
N LEU A 36 -13.89 11.99 -29.07
CA LEU A 36 -13.29 13.29 -28.77
C LEU A 36 -12.90 14.02 -30.07
N GLU A 37 -12.16 13.37 -30.96
CA GLU A 37 -11.69 13.95 -32.23
C GLU A 37 -12.84 14.47 -33.11
N LYS A 38 -13.99 13.80 -33.13
CA LYS A 38 -15.19 14.29 -33.83
C LYS A 38 -15.70 15.60 -33.25
N ILE A 39 -15.73 15.73 -31.92
CA ILE A 39 -16.16 16.95 -31.24
C ILE A 39 -15.17 18.07 -31.49
N LEU A 40 -13.86 17.80 -31.38
CA LEU A 40 -12.80 18.79 -31.66
C LEU A 40 -12.89 19.30 -33.09
N LYS A 41 -13.09 18.41 -34.07
CA LYS A 41 -13.27 18.77 -35.47
C LYS A 41 -14.50 19.67 -35.67
N LYS A 42 -15.61 19.37 -34.99
CA LYS A 42 -16.81 20.20 -35.06
C LYS A 42 -16.56 21.61 -34.50
N VAL A 43 -15.86 21.71 -33.37
CA VAL A 43 -15.48 23.00 -32.77
C VAL A 43 -14.61 23.83 -33.72
N GLU A 44 -13.63 23.19 -34.38
CA GLU A 44 -12.79 23.82 -35.40
C GLU A 44 -13.60 24.25 -36.64
N ASP A 45 -14.40 23.35 -37.20
CA ASP A 45 -15.18 23.59 -38.43
C ASP A 45 -16.23 24.70 -38.22
N GLU A 46 -16.81 24.82 -37.01
CA GLU A 46 -17.78 25.86 -36.64
C GLU A 46 -17.13 27.17 -36.16
N GLY A 47 -15.81 27.17 -35.90
CA GLY A 47 -15.09 28.33 -35.36
C GLY A 47 -15.56 28.77 -33.97
N THR A 48 -16.17 27.86 -33.20
CA THR A 48 -16.65 28.14 -31.84
C THR A 48 -15.54 27.93 -30.81
N CYS A 49 -15.75 28.43 -29.59
CA CYS A 49 -14.92 28.08 -28.45
C CYS A 49 -15.82 27.77 -27.24
N PRO A 50 -16.26 26.51 -27.11
CA PRO A 50 -17.11 26.11 -25.99
C PRO A 50 -16.33 26.14 -24.67
N SER A 51 -17.07 26.38 -23.60
CA SER A 51 -16.59 26.36 -22.22
C SER A 51 -16.46 24.92 -21.70
N LEU A 52 -15.36 24.62 -21.00
CA LEU A 52 -15.07 23.31 -20.44
C LEU A 52 -14.71 23.40 -18.96
N LEU A 53 -15.52 22.77 -18.11
CA LEU A 53 -15.12 22.48 -16.74
C LEU A 53 -14.30 21.18 -16.71
N LEU A 54 -12.99 21.30 -16.47
CA LEU A 54 -12.07 20.18 -16.41
C LEU A 54 -11.83 19.77 -14.95
N HIS A 55 -12.41 18.65 -14.52
CA HIS A 55 -12.04 18.05 -13.23
C HIS A 55 -10.59 17.56 -13.27
N SER A 56 -9.78 18.03 -12.31
CA SER A 56 -8.41 17.58 -12.12
C SER A 56 -8.19 16.90 -10.78
N CYS A 57 -7.52 15.74 -10.79
CA CYS A 57 -7.11 15.04 -9.58
C CYS A 57 -5.65 15.34 -9.15
N CYS A 58 -4.81 15.83 -10.08
CA CYS A 58 -3.39 16.10 -9.83
C CYS A 58 -2.78 16.97 -10.94
N GLY A 59 -1.86 17.88 -10.62
CA GLY A 59 -1.15 18.70 -11.61
C GLY A 59 -0.47 17.88 -12.72
N PRO A 60 0.29 16.81 -12.39
CA PRO A 60 0.87 15.92 -13.40
C PRO A 60 -0.15 15.32 -14.38
N CYS A 61 -1.37 15.04 -13.90
CA CYS A 61 -2.44 14.43 -14.67
C CYS A 61 -3.08 15.44 -15.64
N SER A 62 -3.11 16.72 -15.27
CA SER A 62 -3.68 17.78 -16.11
C SER A 62 -2.72 18.32 -17.14
N SER A 63 -1.40 18.22 -16.96
CA SER A 63 -0.39 18.89 -17.81
C SER A 63 -0.63 18.73 -19.32
N TYR A 64 -0.63 17.49 -19.82
CA TYR A 64 -0.92 17.19 -21.23
C TYR A 64 -2.36 17.54 -21.62
N VAL A 65 -3.33 17.34 -20.71
CA VAL A 65 -4.75 17.60 -21.01
C VAL A 65 -4.99 19.09 -21.24
N LEU A 66 -4.36 19.96 -20.45
CA LEU A 66 -4.43 21.41 -20.61
C LEU A 66 -3.67 21.86 -21.86
N GLU A 67 -2.48 21.31 -22.13
CA GLU A 67 -1.74 21.57 -23.38
C GLU A 67 -2.59 21.23 -24.61
N TYR A 68 -3.28 20.09 -24.57
CA TYR A 68 -4.06 19.56 -25.68
C TYR A 68 -5.42 20.27 -25.86
N LEU A 69 -6.26 20.28 -24.83
CA LEU A 69 -7.61 20.84 -24.92
C LEU A 69 -7.62 22.37 -24.88
N GLY A 70 -6.58 23.01 -24.35
CA GLY A 70 -6.46 24.48 -24.29
C GLY A 70 -6.35 25.14 -25.66
N GLN A 71 -6.27 24.37 -26.76
CA GLN A 71 -6.35 24.88 -28.13
C GLN A 71 -7.80 25.00 -28.65
N TYR A 72 -8.74 24.33 -27.98
CA TYR A 72 -10.12 24.10 -28.45
C TYR A 72 -11.19 24.69 -27.53
N PHE A 73 -10.94 24.72 -26.23
CA PHE A 73 -11.91 25.12 -25.21
C PHE A 73 -11.42 26.29 -24.37
N GLU A 74 -12.35 27.06 -23.83
CA GLU A 74 -12.12 27.93 -22.68
C GLU A 74 -12.19 27.07 -21.42
N ILE A 75 -11.05 26.87 -20.74
CA ILE A 75 -10.93 25.87 -19.68
C ILE A 75 -10.99 26.53 -18.30
N THR A 76 -11.89 26.03 -17.47
CA THR A 76 -11.82 26.20 -16.02
C THR A 76 -11.49 24.85 -15.37
N VAL A 77 -10.36 24.78 -14.68
CA VAL A 77 -9.95 23.61 -13.92
C VAL A 77 -10.71 23.57 -12.61
N PHE A 78 -11.46 22.51 -12.37
CA PHE A 78 -12.03 22.23 -11.05
C PHE A 78 -11.15 21.22 -10.33
N TYR A 79 -10.39 21.68 -9.33
CA TYR A 79 -9.57 20.79 -8.52
C TYR A 79 -10.39 20.24 -7.37
N TYR A 80 -10.77 18.97 -7.45
CA TYR A 80 -11.57 18.33 -6.41
C TYR A 80 -11.18 16.87 -6.25
N ASN A 81 -10.43 16.59 -5.19
CA ASN A 81 -9.90 15.26 -4.94
C ASN A 81 -9.94 14.93 -3.43
N PRO A 82 -11.14 14.79 -2.85
CA PRO A 82 -11.33 14.66 -1.39
C PRO A 82 -10.71 13.37 -0.82
N ASN A 83 -10.37 12.41 -1.68
CA ASN A 83 -9.74 11.16 -1.24
C ASN A 83 -8.25 11.29 -0.93
N ILE A 84 -7.60 12.43 -1.17
CA ILE A 84 -6.17 12.55 -0.93
C ILE A 84 -5.91 12.49 0.58
N TYR A 85 -4.91 11.68 0.94
CA TYR A 85 -4.44 11.51 2.30
C TYR A 85 -2.89 11.51 2.32
N PRO A 86 -2.26 12.15 3.31
CA PRO A 86 -2.87 13.00 4.35
C PRO A 86 -3.28 14.38 3.79
N SER A 87 -3.81 15.26 4.64
CA SER A 87 -4.35 16.57 4.21
C SER A 87 -3.28 17.49 3.61
N GLU A 88 -2.04 17.39 4.08
CA GLU A 88 -0.88 18.14 3.62
C GLU A 88 -0.58 17.80 2.15
N GLU A 89 -0.76 16.53 1.77
CA GLU A 89 -0.61 16.06 0.39
C GLU A 89 -1.70 16.65 -0.54
N TYR A 90 -2.90 16.91 -0.02
CA TYR A 90 -3.96 17.56 -0.80
C TYR A 90 -3.53 18.98 -1.17
N TRP A 91 -3.13 19.79 -0.18
CA TRP A 91 -2.73 21.18 -0.41
C TRP A 91 -1.48 21.30 -1.25
N TYR A 92 -0.50 20.41 -1.04
CA TYR A 92 0.67 20.32 -1.91
C TYR A 92 0.27 20.12 -3.38
N ARG A 93 -0.70 19.25 -3.66
CA ARG A 93 -1.17 19.03 -5.05
C ARG A 93 -2.02 20.14 -5.61
N VAL A 94 -2.73 20.91 -4.77
CA VAL A 94 -3.41 22.14 -5.19
C VAL A 94 -2.37 23.14 -5.71
N ASP A 95 -1.28 23.34 -4.98
CA ASP A 95 -0.21 24.25 -5.39
C ASP A 95 0.51 23.76 -6.65
N GLU A 96 0.75 22.46 -6.78
CA GLU A 96 1.29 21.86 -8.01
C GLU A 96 0.33 22.03 -9.21
N GLN A 97 -0.99 22.01 -8.98
CA GLN A 97 -1.98 22.28 -10.02
C GLN A 97 -1.92 23.73 -10.50
N LYS A 98 -1.78 24.69 -9.58
CA LYS A 98 -1.62 26.13 -9.90
C LYS A 98 -0.39 26.37 -10.76
N LYS A 99 0.76 25.81 -10.35
CA LYS A 99 2.01 25.89 -11.14
C LYS A 99 1.85 25.35 -12.56
N ILE A 100 1.15 24.22 -12.73
CA ILE A 100 0.89 23.65 -14.06
C ILE A 100 0.04 24.58 -14.92
N ILE A 101 -0.97 25.25 -14.33
CA ILE A 101 -1.79 26.22 -15.04
C ILE A 101 -0.94 27.39 -15.53
N ASP A 102 -0.11 27.96 -14.65
CA ASP A 102 0.77 29.10 -14.98
C ASP A 102 1.79 28.76 -16.09
N LEU A 103 2.26 27.51 -16.12
CA LEU A 103 3.23 27.03 -17.12
C LEU A 103 2.58 26.61 -18.45
N THR A 104 1.27 26.40 -18.48
CA THR A 104 0.59 25.90 -19.67
C THR A 104 0.35 27.02 -20.68
N LYS A 105 0.85 26.83 -21.90
CA LYS A 105 0.54 27.71 -23.04
C LYS A 105 -0.76 27.27 -23.71
N ALA A 106 -1.87 27.84 -23.28
CA ALA A 106 -3.19 27.65 -23.90
C ALA A 106 -3.55 28.85 -24.81
N ARG A 107 -4.53 28.64 -25.70
CA ARG A 107 -5.06 29.69 -26.58
C ARG A 107 -5.81 30.78 -25.81
N TYR A 108 -6.46 30.38 -24.71
CA TYR A 108 -7.20 31.26 -23.81
C TYR A 108 -6.67 31.11 -22.37
N PRO A 109 -6.87 32.11 -21.50
CA PRO A 109 -6.55 31.98 -20.08
C PRO A 109 -7.22 30.75 -19.48
N ILE A 110 -6.49 30.02 -18.64
CA ILE A 110 -7.03 28.89 -17.89
C ILE A 110 -7.35 29.39 -16.49
N HIS A 111 -8.60 29.19 -16.06
CA HIS A 111 -9.04 29.51 -14.71
C HIS A 111 -9.00 28.28 -13.80
N MET A 112 -9.03 28.48 -12.49
CA MET A 112 -9.07 27.41 -11.50
C MET A 112 -10.13 27.70 -10.44
N ILE A 113 -10.92 26.68 -10.13
CA ILE A 113 -11.82 26.62 -8.98
C ILE A 113 -11.30 25.51 -8.07
N GLU A 114 -11.00 25.87 -6.82
CA GLU A 114 -10.63 24.94 -5.76
C GLU A 114 -11.92 24.39 -5.12
N GLY A 115 -12.13 23.08 -5.20
CA GLY A 115 -13.21 22.43 -4.46
C GLY A 115 -12.87 22.25 -2.99
N ALA A 116 -13.89 22.13 -2.13
CA ALA A 116 -13.66 21.88 -0.71
C ALA A 116 -12.96 20.54 -0.46
N TYR A 117 -12.06 20.49 0.53
CA TYR A 117 -11.44 19.24 0.98
C TYR A 117 -12.41 18.49 1.92
N GLU A 118 -13.33 17.73 1.34
CA GLU A 118 -14.39 17.01 2.06
C GLU A 118 -14.03 15.52 2.29
N VAL A 119 -13.01 15.25 3.12
CA VAL A 119 -12.53 13.87 3.33
C VAL A 119 -13.59 12.94 3.95
N ASP A 120 -14.44 13.47 4.84
CA ASP A 120 -15.52 12.71 5.47
C ASP A 120 -16.53 12.19 4.43
N ARG A 121 -16.87 13.05 3.46
CA ARG A 121 -17.75 12.68 2.34
C ARG A 121 -17.16 11.58 1.49
N PHE A 122 -15.83 11.56 1.32
CA PHE A 122 -15.15 10.44 0.68
C PHE A 122 -15.31 9.16 1.50
N TYR A 123 -15.09 9.20 2.82
CA TYR A 123 -15.23 8.03 3.68
C TYR A 123 -16.66 7.48 3.71
N GLU A 124 -17.68 8.34 3.78
CA GLU A 124 -19.09 7.98 3.65
C GLU A 124 -19.37 7.30 2.31
N THR A 125 -18.83 7.85 1.22
CA THR A 125 -19.04 7.33 -0.14
C THR A 125 -18.52 5.91 -0.33
N ILE A 126 -17.46 5.54 0.38
CA ILE A 126 -16.82 4.22 0.28
C ILE A 126 -17.11 3.32 1.48
N ASP A 127 -18.10 3.67 2.31
CA ASP A 127 -18.42 2.86 3.47
C ASP A 127 -18.77 1.42 3.07
N GLY A 128 -18.28 0.46 3.86
CA GLY A 128 -18.34 -0.97 3.52
C GLY A 128 -17.47 -1.42 2.33
N MET A 129 -16.66 -0.54 1.72
CA MET A 129 -15.83 -0.86 0.54
C MET A 129 -14.31 -0.72 0.79
N LYS A 130 -13.89 -0.52 2.04
CA LYS A 130 -12.50 -0.22 2.43
C LYS A 130 -11.50 -1.28 1.97
N ASP A 131 -11.87 -2.55 2.09
CA ASP A 131 -11.02 -3.70 1.77
C ASP A 131 -11.05 -4.12 0.29
N LEU A 132 -11.85 -3.45 -0.56
CA LEU A 132 -11.90 -3.75 -1.97
C LEU A 132 -10.62 -3.27 -2.68
N PRO A 133 -10.08 -4.05 -3.64
CA PRO A 133 -8.79 -3.74 -4.26
C PRO A 133 -8.82 -2.43 -5.07
N GLU A 134 -7.65 -1.79 -5.20
CA GLU A 134 -7.48 -0.66 -6.09
C GLU A 134 -7.92 -0.98 -7.54
N GLY A 135 -8.61 -0.03 -8.17
CA GLY A 135 -9.22 -0.21 -9.48
C GLY A 135 -10.58 -0.94 -9.47
N GLY A 136 -11.04 -1.42 -8.29
CA GLY A 136 -12.35 -2.04 -8.10
C GLY A 136 -13.49 -1.07 -7.78
N ALA A 137 -14.57 -1.59 -7.19
CA ALA A 137 -15.79 -0.83 -6.93
C ALA A 137 -15.60 0.39 -6.02
N ARG A 138 -14.69 0.32 -5.03
CA ARG A 138 -14.26 1.47 -4.20
C ARG A 138 -13.80 2.64 -5.07
N CYS A 139 -12.93 2.36 -6.03
CA CYS A 139 -12.42 3.37 -6.95
C CYS A 139 -13.53 3.91 -7.87
N HIS A 140 -14.47 3.07 -8.31
CA HIS A 140 -15.60 3.51 -9.12
C HIS A 140 -16.49 4.52 -8.39
N LYS A 141 -16.80 4.28 -7.11
CA LYS A 141 -17.57 5.22 -6.28
C LYS A 141 -16.82 6.53 -6.05
N CYS A 142 -15.51 6.45 -5.85
CA CYS A 142 -14.65 7.63 -5.77
C CYS A 142 -14.59 8.44 -7.10
N TYR A 143 -14.62 7.77 -8.26
CA TYR A 143 -14.73 8.46 -9.55
C TYR A 143 -16.09 9.13 -9.71
N GLU A 144 -17.17 8.43 -9.36
CA GLU A 144 -18.54 8.94 -9.41
C GLU A 144 -18.71 10.19 -8.54
N LEU A 145 -18.22 10.18 -7.29
CA LEU A 145 -18.25 11.35 -6.41
C LEU A 145 -17.59 12.58 -7.06
N ARG A 146 -16.34 12.42 -7.52
CA ARG A 146 -15.58 13.52 -8.09
C ARG A 146 -16.19 14.07 -9.38
N MET A 147 -16.66 13.19 -10.25
CA MET A 147 -17.32 13.59 -11.49
C MET A 147 -18.71 14.18 -11.24
N SER A 148 -19.42 13.75 -10.19
CA SER A 148 -20.72 14.32 -9.79
C SER A 148 -20.58 15.76 -9.36
N GLU A 149 -19.58 16.08 -8.55
CA GLU A 149 -19.33 17.48 -8.15
C GLU A 149 -18.93 18.35 -9.33
N ALA A 150 -18.10 17.82 -10.23
CA ALA A 150 -17.74 18.52 -11.45
C ALA A 150 -18.96 18.78 -12.34
N ALA A 151 -19.82 17.79 -12.56
CA ALA A 151 -21.01 17.97 -13.38
C ALA A 151 -22.04 18.93 -12.75
N LYS A 152 -22.20 18.86 -11.42
CA LYS A 152 -23.05 19.78 -10.66
C LYS A 152 -22.57 21.22 -10.84
N LEU A 153 -21.29 21.49 -10.57
CA LEU A 153 -20.70 22.82 -10.75
C LEU A 153 -20.78 23.29 -12.21
N ALA A 154 -20.49 22.40 -13.16
CA ALA A 154 -20.57 22.72 -14.58
C ALA A 154 -21.99 23.15 -14.99
N LYS A 155 -23.02 22.52 -14.41
CA LYS A 155 -24.41 22.88 -14.65
C LYS A 155 -24.78 24.22 -14.02
N GLU A 156 -24.38 24.44 -12.76
CA GLU A 156 -24.68 25.65 -11.98
C GLU A 156 -24.07 26.89 -12.65
N GLU A 157 -22.84 26.78 -13.14
CA GLU A 157 -22.10 27.87 -13.81
C GLU A 157 -22.33 27.93 -15.34
N GLY A 158 -23.15 27.03 -15.90
CA GLY A 158 -23.56 27.09 -17.30
C GLY A 158 -22.50 26.66 -18.33
N PHE A 159 -21.58 25.77 -17.98
CA PHE A 159 -20.57 25.23 -18.91
C PHE A 159 -21.19 24.33 -20.00
N ASP A 160 -20.63 24.38 -21.21
CA ASP A 160 -21.06 23.54 -22.34
C ASP A 160 -20.70 22.07 -22.10
N TYR A 161 -19.50 21.83 -21.57
CA TYR A 161 -18.97 20.51 -21.31
C TYR A 161 -18.32 20.39 -19.93
N PHE A 162 -18.30 19.16 -19.42
CA PHE A 162 -17.38 18.76 -18.35
C PHE A 162 -16.64 17.46 -18.69
N THR A 163 -15.42 17.31 -18.16
CA THR A 163 -14.66 16.06 -18.26
C THR A 163 -13.68 15.89 -17.11
N THR A 164 -12.86 14.83 -17.17
CA THR A 164 -11.92 14.48 -16.10
C THR A 164 -10.54 14.12 -16.64
N THR A 165 -9.49 14.59 -15.96
CA THR A 165 -8.10 14.20 -16.28
C THR A 165 -7.79 12.75 -15.88
N LEU A 166 -8.69 12.06 -15.15
CA LEU A 166 -8.51 10.67 -14.72
C LEU A 166 -8.24 9.69 -15.89
N THR A 167 -8.70 10.02 -17.10
CA THR A 167 -8.52 9.17 -18.30
C THR A 167 -7.09 9.17 -18.85
N ILE A 168 -6.19 10.01 -18.33
CA ILE A 168 -4.75 9.97 -18.68
C ILE A 168 -3.97 8.87 -17.97
N SER A 169 -4.48 8.37 -16.83
CA SER A 169 -3.75 7.44 -15.97
C SER A 169 -3.74 6.03 -16.57
N PRO A 170 -2.56 5.38 -16.77
CA PRO A 170 -2.46 4.03 -17.35
C PRO A 170 -3.16 2.97 -16.49
N HIS A 171 -3.31 3.24 -15.20
CA HIS A 171 -3.92 2.33 -14.23
C HIS A 171 -5.44 2.48 -14.11
N LYS A 172 -6.04 3.48 -14.78
CA LYS A 172 -7.49 3.72 -14.72
C LYS A 172 -8.19 3.27 -16.00
N ASN A 173 -9.34 2.63 -15.85
CA ASN A 173 -10.11 2.14 -16.99
C ASN A 173 -10.91 3.29 -17.63
N SER A 174 -10.53 3.69 -18.85
CA SER A 174 -11.19 4.80 -19.57
C SER A 174 -12.65 4.47 -19.91
N GLN A 175 -13.01 3.19 -20.13
CA GLN A 175 -14.40 2.82 -20.40
C GLN A 175 -15.30 3.08 -19.19
N ILE A 176 -14.80 2.79 -18.00
CA ILE A 176 -15.56 3.00 -16.76
C ILE A 176 -15.69 4.50 -16.47
N LEU A 177 -14.60 5.26 -16.63
CA LEU A 177 -14.61 6.70 -16.41
C LEU A 177 -15.59 7.43 -17.35
N ASN A 178 -15.57 7.12 -18.64
CA ASN A 178 -16.50 7.74 -19.60
C ASN A 178 -17.95 7.32 -19.34
N ARG A 179 -18.19 6.06 -18.98
CA ARG A 179 -19.54 5.61 -18.60
C ARG A 179 -20.07 6.38 -17.40
N ILE A 180 -19.27 6.51 -16.33
CA ILE A 180 -19.61 7.31 -15.15
C ILE A 180 -19.87 8.76 -15.55
N GLY A 181 -19.01 9.35 -16.38
CA GLY A 181 -19.21 10.72 -16.86
C GLY A 181 -20.49 10.91 -17.66
N GLN A 182 -20.85 9.96 -18.53
CA GLN A 182 -22.12 10.00 -19.26
C GLN A 182 -23.32 9.88 -18.33
N GLU A 183 -23.30 8.92 -17.39
CA GLU A 183 -24.36 8.71 -16.40
C GLU A 183 -24.57 9.95 -15.53
N VAL A 184 -23.48 10.56 -15.05
CA VAL A 184 -23.48 11.77 -14.22
C VAL A 184 -23.90 13.00 -15.03
N GLY A 185 -23.39 13.16 -16.26
CA GLY A 185 -23.77 14.27 -17.14
C GLY A 185 -25.26 14.26 -17.46
N ALA A 186 -25.83 13.08 -17.74
CA ALA A 186 -27.27 12.91 -17.92
C ALA A 186 -28.06 13.26 -16.65
N ARG A 187 -27.55 12.91 -15.47
CA ARG A 187 -28.19 13.19 -14.17
C ARG A 187 -28.30 14.69 -13.88
N TYR A 188 -27.26 15.47 -14.17
CA TYR A 188 -27.22 16.92 -13.89
C TYR A 188 -27.58 17.80 -15.10
N GLY A 189 -27.71 17.22 -16.29
CA GLY A 189 -28.09 17.95 -17.49
C GLY A 189 -26.97 18.82 -18.06
N VAL A 190 -25.75 18.28 -18.09
CA VAL A 190 -24.55 18.87 -18.71
C VAL A 190 -23.81 17.82 -19.55
N SER A 191 -23.26 18.23 -20.70
CA SER A 191 -22.63 17.29 -21.63
C SER A 191 -21.28 16.79 -21.10
N HIS A 192 -21.11 15.48 -21.01
CA HIS A 192 -19.79 14.91 -20.76
C HIS A 192 -18.96 14.91 -22.05
N LEU A 193 -17.78 15.54 -22.03
CA LEU A 193 -16.81 15.43 -23.12
C LEU A 193 -16.06 14.09 -23.00
N PRO A 194 -16.30 13.12 -23.91
CA PRO A 194 -15.64 11.82 -23.87
C PRO A 194 -14.12 11.96 -24.05
N SER A 195 -13.34 11.14 -23.36
CA SER A 195 -11.89 11.22 -23.42
C SER A 195 -11.15 9.91 -23.16
N ASP A 196 -10.03 9.70 -23.84
CA ASP A 196 -9.02 8.68 -23.48
C ASP A 196 -7.61 9.27 -23.66
N PHE A 197 -7.23 10.19 -22.75
CA PHE A 197 -5.97 10.95 -22.85
C PHE A 197 -4.70 10.09 -22.74
N LYS A 198 -4.81 8.77 -22.50
CA LYS A 198 -3.69 7.83 -22.65
C LYS A 198 -3.29 7.62 -24.11
N LYS A 199 -4.24 7.77 -25.04
CA LYS A 199 -3.99 7.56 -26.47
C LYS A 199 -3.07 8.62 -27.04
N ASN A 200 -2.55 8.36 -28.24
CA ASN A 200 -1.64 9.27 -28.95
C ASN A 200 -0.44 9.72 -28.11
N ASN A 201 0.10 8.81 -27.27
CA ASN A 201 1.21 9.08 -26.35
C ASN A 201 0.95 10.15 -25.29
N GLY A 202 -0.31 10.50 -24.99
CA GLY A 202 -0.64 11.55 -24.03
C GLY A 202 -0.07 11.31 -22.63
N TYR A 203 -0.09 10.07 -22.13
CA TYR A 203 0.58 9.73 -20.86
C TYR A 203 2.09 9.98 -20.90
N LYS A 204 2.75 9.59 -22.00
CA LYS A 204 4.18 9.81 -22.20
C LYS A 204 4.50 11.31 -22.26
N ARG A 205 3.67 12.10 -22.96
CA ARG A 205 3.80 13.56 -23.03
C ARG A 205 3.64 14.20 -21.65
N SER A 206 2.65 13.77 -20.87
CA SER A 206 2.46 14.21 -19.49
C SER A 206 3.70 13.93 -18.63
N CYS A 207 4.33 12.76 -18.76
CA CYS A 207 5.60 12.47 -18.06
C CYS A 207 6.72 13.42 -18.48
N GLN A 208 6.90 13.66 -19.79
CA GLN A 208 7.93 14.56 -20.32
C GLN A 208 7.77 16.00 -19.80
N LEU A 209 6.53 16.51 -19.81
CA LEU A 209 6.22 17.83 -19.26
C LEU A 209 6.60 17.88 -17.77
N THR A 210 6.15 16.92 -16.97
CA THR A 210 6.39 16.95 -15.52
C THR A 210 7.85 16.76 -15.11
N SER A 211 8.61 15.94 -15.84
CA SER A 211 10.05 15.77 -15.59
C SER A 211 10.85 17.04 -15.87
N GLY A 212 10.48 17.81 -16.91
CA GLY A 212 11.13 19.08 -17.23
C GLY A 212 10.97 20.15 -16.14
N PHE A 213 9.96 20.00 -15.27
CA PHE A 213 9.64 20.94 -14.19
C PHE A 213 10.02 20.44 -12.80
N GLY A 214 10.68 19.27 -12.68
CA GLY A 214 11.03 18.68 -11.39
C GLY A 214 9.82 18.29 -10.53
N MET A 215 8.66 18.08 -11.15
CA MET A 215 7.42 17.82 -10.42
C MET A 215 7.35 16.41 -9.86
N TYR A 216 6.78 16.32 -8.67
CA TYR A 216 6.54 15.07 -7.98
C TYR A 216 5.44 14.25 -8.68
N ARG A 217 5.76 12.99 -9.04
CA ARG A 217 4.80 12.02 -9.57
C ARG A 217 4.77 10.80 -8.66
N GLN A 218 3.63 10.62 -8.00
CA GLN A 218 3.39 9.49 -7.12
C GLN A 218 3.28 8.15 -7.85
N ASP A 219 3.58 7.09 -7.12
CA ASP A 219 3.37 5.69 -7.51
C ASP A 219 2.04 5.10 -7.00
N TYR A 220 1.19 5.92 -6.36
CA TYR A 220 -0.14 5.55 -5.85
C TYR A 220 -1.20 6.62 -6.20
N CYS A 221 -2.48 6.33 -5.99
CA CYS A 221 -3.59 7.21 -6.39
C CYS A 221 -3.69 8.51 -5.54
N GLY A 222 -3.11 8.50 -4.34
CA GLY A 222 -3.23 9.56 -3.34
C GLY A 222 -4.15 9.22 -2.16
N CYS A 223 -4.99 8.17 -2.24
CA CYS A 223 -5.83 7.78 -1.11
C CYS A 223 -5.11 6.86 -0.12
N GLU A 224 -5.51 6.94 1.15
CA GLU A 224 -4.98 6.15 2.27
C GLU A 224 -4.96 4.64 1.94
N TYR A 225 -6.00 4.13 1.28
CA TYR A 225 -6.08 2.72 0.93
C TYR A 225 -5.10 2.31 -0.17
N SER A 226 -4.94 3.14 -1.21
CA SER A 226 -3.94 2.92 -2.26
C SER A 226 -2.51 3.05 -1.71
N MET A 227 -2.30 3.94 -0.73
CA MET A 227 -1.05 4.06 0.01
C MET A 227 -0.75 2.76 0.78
N LYS A 228 -1.70 2.26 1.59
CA LYS A 228 -1.56 0.98 2.32
C LYS A 228 -1.31 -0.21 1.39
N GLU A 229 -2.03 -0.31 0.27
CA GLU A 229 -1.80 -1.34 -0.75
C GLU A 229 -0.39 -1.22 -1.36
N THR A 230 0.10 -0.01 -1.61
CA THR A 230 1.46 0.25 -2.11
C THR A 230 2.51 -0.14 -1.08
N MET A 231 2.34 0.22 0.18
CA MET A 231 3.22 -0.19 1.28
C MET A 231 3.29 -1.71 1.42
N LYS A 232 2.14 -2.39 1.39
CA LYS A 232 2.09 -3.86 1.41
C LYS A 232 2.84 -4.48 0.22
N ARG A 233 2.70 -3.91 -0.98
CA ARG A 233 3.44 -4.36 -2.18
C ARG A 233 4.94 -4.13 -2.05
N ARG A 234 5.38 -2.96 -1.55
CA ARG A 234 6.80 -2.65 -1.30
C ARG A 234 7.41 -3.61 -0.28
N LYS A 235 6.75 -3.80 0.88
CA LYS A 235 7.17 -4.78 1.90
C LYS A 235 7.24 -6.20 1.33
N LYS A 236 6.23 -6.64 0.56
CA LYS A 236 6.26 -7.98 -0.06
C LYS A 236 7.43 -8.13 -1.04
N ARG A 237 7.62 -7.16 -1.94
CA ARG A 237 8.72 -7.17 -2.91
C ARG A 237 10.07 -7.27 -2.22
N LEU A 238 10.30 -6.47 -1.17
CA LEU A 238 11.55 -6.51 -0.44
C LEU A 238 11.78 -7.87 0.26
N ARG A 239 10.73 -8.53 0.78
CA ARG A 239 10.86 -9.91 1.28
C ARG A 239 11.20 -10.92 0.18
N ASP A 240 10.57 -10.79 -0.98
CA ASP A 240 10.83 -11.67 -2.12
C ASP A 240 12.28 -11.49 -2.63
N ASP A 241 12.76 -10.25 -2.73
CA ASP A 241 14.15 -9.92 -3.10
C ASP A 241 15.14 -10.47 -2.06
N MET A 242 14.82 -10.32 -0.77
CA MET A 242 15.66 -10.82 0.32
C MET A 242 15.70 -12.35 0.37
N LYS A 243 14.62 -13.03 -0.03
CA LYS A 243 14.62 -14.49 -0.17
C LYS A 243 15.68 -14.95 -1.18
N VAL A 244 15.79 -14.27 -2.32
CA VAL A 244 16.81 -14.56 -3.35
C VAL A 244 18.22 -14.28 -2.82
N ILE A 245 18.42 -13.16 -2.11
CA ILE A 245 19.70 -12.83 -1.48
C ILE A 245 20.11 -13.93 -0.50
N ASN A 246 19.19 -14.32 0.38
CA ASN A 246 19.42 -15.34 1.39
C ASN A 246 19.78 -16.69 0.76
N GLU A 247 19.08 -17.11 -0.30
CA GLU A 247 19.36 -18.35 -1.04
C GLU A 247 20.76 -18.37 -1.66
N GLY A 248 21.35 -17.19 -1.90
CA GLY A 248 22.72 -17.03 -2.39
C GLY A 248 23.78 -16.83 -1.29
N LEU A 249 23.43 -16.84 0.00
CA LEU A 249 24.41 -16.67 1.07
C LEU A 249 25.24 -17.94 1.26
N ASP A 250 26.56 -17.76 1.31
CA ASP A 250 27.51 -18.82 1.63
C ASP A 250 27.36 -19.21 3.12
N PRO A 251 27.10 -20.50 3.45
CA PRO A 251 27.04 -20.97 4.83
C PRO A 251 28.30 -20.64 5.66
N ALA A 252 29.48 -20.64 5.05
CA ALA A 252 30.72 -20.30 5.74
C ALA A 252 30.75 -18.81 6.14
N TYR A 253 30.26 -17.93 5.26
CA TYR A 253 30.08 -16.52 5.59
C TYR A 253 29.05 -16.34 6.71
N MET A 254 27.91 -17.05 6.66
CA MET A 254 26.88 -16.93 7.68
C MET A 254 27.41 -17.28 9.07
N ALA A 255 28.11 -18.41 9.21
CA ALA A 255 28.71 -18.82 10.48
C ALA A 255 29.76 -17.81 11.00
N GLN A 256 30.62 -17.30 10.11
CA GLN A 256 31.62 -16.28 10.49
C GLN A 256 30.96 -14.96 10.92
N ALA A 257 29.93 -14.53 10.20
CA ALA A 257 29.19 -13.31 10.51
C ALA A 257 28.46 -13.45 11.85
N ASP A 258 27.80 -14.58 12.10
CA ASP A 258 27.08 -14.85 13.35
C ASP A 258 28.05 -14.83 14.54
N GLN A 259 29.19 -15.50 14.43
CA GLN A 259 30.22 -15.47 15.47
C GLN A 259 30.70 -14.03 15.76
N ALA A 260 30.98 -13.24 14.72
CA ALA A 260 31.41 -11.85 14.88
C ALA A 260 30.32 -10.95 15.50
N ILE A 261 29.05 -11.19 15.17
CA ILE A 261 27.90 -10.52 15.78
C ILE A 261 27.85 -10.82 17.28
N PHE A 262 27.96 -12.09 17.67
CA PHE A 262 27.92 -12.47 19.08
C PHE A 262 29.16 -12.00 19.85
N ASP A 263 30.35 -12.05 19.27
CA ASP A 263 31.58 -11.51 19.89
C ASP A 263 31.46 -10.02 20.22
N LYS A 264 30.71 -9.26 19.42
CA LYS A 264 30.36 -7.87 19.72
C LYS A 264 29.26 -7.80 20.79
N LEU A 265 28.21 -8.62 20.68
CA LEU A 265 27.11 -8.64 21.64
C LEU A 265 27.58 -8.95 23.07
N TYR A 266 28.48 -9.92 23.27
CA TYR A 266 28.98 -10.30 24.59
C TYR A 266 29.73 -9.18 25.32
N LYS A 267 30.16 -8.14 24.60
CA LYS A 267 30.86 -6.97 25.16
C LYS A 267 29.91 -5.79 25.42
N ARG A 268 28.64 -5.90 25.06
CA ARG A 268 27.65 -4.84 25.20
C ARG A 268 27.20 -4.71 26.66
N PRO A 269 27.06 -3.48 27.20
CA PRO A 269 26.57 -3.28 28.56
C PRO A 269 25.16 -3.86 28.76
N GLU A 270 24.31 -3.84 27.73
CA GLU A 270 22.96 -4.42 27.75
C GLU A 270 22.99 -5.93 27.99
N TYR A 271 23.93 -6.64 27.35
CA TYR A 271 24.12 -8.07 27.57
C TYR A 271 24.72 -8.36 28.96
N LEU A 272 25.74 -7.60 29.35
CA LEU A 272 26.43 -7.81 30.63
C LEU A 272 25.50 -7.55 31.82
N ALA A 273 24.65 -6.53 31.74
CA ALA A 273 23.71 -6.15 32.79
C ALA A 273 22.43 -7.00 32.83
N SER A 274 22.06 -7.67 31.72
CA SER A 274 20.82 -8.45 31.67
C SER A 274 20.92 -9.77 32.44
N ARG A 275 19.84 -10.09 33.16
CA ARG A 275 19.61 -11.38 33.80
C ARG A 275 18.63 -12.22 33.00
N VAL A 276 17.59 -11.60 32.45
CA VAL A 276 16.55 -12.25 31.65
C VAL A 276 16.66 -11.78 30.20
N ILE A 277 16.94 -12.71 29.29
CA ILE A 277 17.11 -12.45 27.86
C ILE A 277 16.01 -13.15 27.08
N PHE A 278 15.31 -12.41 26.24
CA PHE A 278 14.41 -12.96 25.24
C PHE A 278 15.09 -12.98 23.88
N THR A 279 15.17 -14.14 23.27
CA THR A 279 15.74 -14.33 21.92
C THR A 279 14.88 -15.31 21.14
N TYR A 280 14.99 -15.28 19.82
CA TYR A 280 14.43 -16.32 18.97
C TYR A 280 15.37 -17.52 18.92
N ALA A 281 14.87 -18.70 18.51
CA ALA A 281 15.69 -19.85 18.13
C ALA A 281 15.89 -19.80 16.61
N GLY A 282 16.93 -19.10 16.17
CA GLY A 282 17.16 -18.73 14.78
C GLY A 282 17.23 -19.93 13.85
N ARG A 283 16.50 -19.84 12.75
CA ARG A 283 16.70 -20.74 11.60
C ARG A 283 17.04 -19.90 10.38
N TYR A 284 17.75 -20.52 9.44
CA TYR A 284 17.99 -19.94 8.12
C TYR A 284 16.71 -19.23 7.60
N PRO A 285 16.80 -17.95 7.21
CA PRO A 285 18.02 -17.16 7.00
C PRO A 285 18.38 -16.20 8.15
N GLU A 286 17.80 -16.33 9.34
CA GLU A 286 18.10 -15.48 10.49
C GLU A 286 19.53 -15.76 11.03
N VAL A 287 20.06 -14.84 11.85
CA VAL A 287 21.28 -15.09 12.65
C VAL A 287 20.98 -16.25 13.60
N ASP A 288 21.79 -17.31 13.57
CA ASP A 288 21.56 -18.50 14.39
C ASP A 288 21.92 -18.19 15.85
N THR A 289 20.95 -18.36 16.75
CA THR A 289 21.06 -18.02 18.16
C THR A 289 21.18 -19.24 19.07
N ILE A 290 21.26 -20.47 18.53
CA ILE A 290 21.30 -21.69 19.35
C ILE A 290 22.53 -21.71 20.26
N ASP A 291 23.73 -21.49 19.71
CA ASP A 291 24.97 -21.44 20.50
C ASP A 291 24.97 -20.29 21.53
N PHE A 292 24.33 -19.17 21.17
CA PHE A 292 24.13 -18.04 22.08
C PHE A 292 23.22 -18.42 23.26
N ILE A 293 22.13 -19.14 23.01
CA ILE A 293 21.20 -19.61 24.04
C ILE A 293 21.94 -20.51 25.03
N GLU A 294 22.69 -21.51 24.55
CA GLU A 294 23.44 -22.44 25.39
C GLU A 294 24.46 -21.72 26.27
N ARG A 295 25.18 -20.76 25.69
CA ARG A 295 26.13 -19.94 26.43
C ARG A 295 25.43 -19.09 27.50
N ALA A 296 24.36 -18.38 27.15
CA ALA A 296 23.66 -17.52 28.10
C ALA A 296 23.10 -18.32 29.29
N LEU A 297 22.55 -19.51 29.03
CA LEU A 297 22.14 -20.46 30.07
C LEU A 297 23.32 -20.92 30.94
N GLY A 298 24.46 -21.26 30.31
CA GLY A 298 25.69 -21.64 31.02
C GLY A 298 26.31 -20.53 31.88
N GLU A 299 26.11 -19.27 31.51
CA GLU A 299 26.46 -18.09 32.30
C GLU A 299 25.45 -17.81 33.44
N GLY A 300 24.41 -18.64 33.60
CA GLY A 300 23.40 -18.51 34.64
C GLY A 300 22.32 -17.46 34.36
N LYS A 301 22.21 -16.98 33.12
CA LYS A 301 21.12 -16.09 32.70
C LYS A 301 19.85 -16.89 32.47
N ILE A 302 18.70 -16.23 32.60
CA ILE A 302 17.40 -16.79 32.25
C ILE A 302 17.16 -16.49 30.78
N VAL A 303 16.92 -17.52 29.97
CA VAL A 303 16.63 -17.36 28.54
C VAL A 303 15.17 -17.70 28.27
N ALA A 304 14.52 -16.83 27.52
CA ALA A 304 13.16 -17.00 27.04
C ALA A 304 13.13 -17.00 25.50
N VAL A 305 12.26 -17.82 24.93
CA VAL A 305 12.03 -17.91 23.48
C VAL A 305 10.57 -17.64 23.12
N PRO A 306 10.28 -17.18 21.88
CA PRO A 306 8.91 -16.91 21.45
C PRO A 306 8.08 -18.18 21.32
N TYR A 307 6.86 -18.14 21.83
CA TYR A 307 5.78 -19.05 21.46
C TYR A 307 4.64 -18.27 20.81
N CYS A 308 4.24 -18.68 19.60
CA CYS A 308 3.16 -18.04 18.86
C CYS A 308 1.90 -18.90 18.93
N SER A 309 1.04 -18.66 19.93
CA SER A 309 -0.19 -19.45 20.16
C SER A 309 -1.21 -19.33 19.02
N ASP A 310 -1.18 -18.20 18.32
CA ASP A 310 -2.06 -17.89 17.19
C ASP A 310 -1.35 -16.93 16.23
N ARG A 311 -2.07 -16.39 15.24
CA ARG A 311 -1.49 -15.48 14.22
C ARG A 311 -1.15 -14.07 14.74
N GLU A 312 -1.57 -13.74 15.95
CA GLU A 312 -1.56 -12.38 16.50
C GLU A 312 -0.70 -12.29 17.77
N THR A 313 -0.73 -13.32 18.61
CA THR A 313 -0.14 -13.34 19.94
C THR A 313 1.22 -14.02 19.96
N MET A 314 2.22 -13.32 20.49
CA MET A 314 3.53 -13.88 20.84
C MET A 314 3.74 -13.76 22.35
N LYS A 315 4.15 -14.85 22.98
CA LYS A 315 4.45 -14.97 24.41
C LYS A 315 5.90 -15.37 24.60
N ALA A 316 6.45 -15.07 25.77
CA ALA A 316 7.80 -15.46 26.16
C ALA A 316 7.73 -16.70 27.06
N TYR A 317 8.48 -17.75 26.73
CA TYR A 317 8.57 -18.95 27.54
C TYR A 317 10.02 -19.20 27.93
N LYS A 318 10.25 -19.38 29.22
CA LYS A 318 11.54 -19.74 29.79
C LYS A 318 11.91 -21.16 29.40
N ILE A 319 13.15 -21.33 28.95
CA ILE A 319 13.77 -22.64 28.72
C ILE A 319 14.92 -22.84 29.71
N GLN A 320 15.20 -24.10 30.05
CA GLN A 320 16.36 -24.53 30.82
C GLN A 320 17.46 -25.12 29.93
N SER A 321 17.09 -25.59 28.73
CA SER A 321 18.01 -26.15 27.73
C SER A 321 17.42 -26.01 26.33
N THR A 322 18.30 -26.02 25.32
CA THR A 322 17.92 -26.10 23.90
C THR A 322 17.18 -27.40 23.57
N SER A 323 17.29 -28.46 24.39
CA SER A 323 16.54 -29.70 24.24
C SER A 323 15.03 -29.56 24.50
N GLU A 324 14.59 -28.47 25.13
CA GLU A 324 13.17 -28.16 25.36
C GLU A 324 12.51 -27.45 24.16
N LEU A 325 13.27 -27.26 23.08
CA LEU A 325 12.77 -26.72 21.81
C LEU A 325 12.25 -27.86 20.92
N VAL A 326 11.05 -27.69 20.39
CA VAL A 326 10.40 -28.61 19.47
C VAL A 326 10.16 -27.94 18.12
N GLU A 327 10.32 -28.70 17.04
CA GLU A 327 10.07 -28.21 15.69
C GLU A 327 8.56 -28.22 15.40
N ASN A 328 8.00 -27.06 15.06
CA ASN A 328 6.60 -26.96 14.68
C ASN A 328 6.36 -27.36 13.20
N SER A 329 5.11 -27.37 12.76
CA SER A 329 4.75 -27.77 11.38
C SER A 329 5.34 -26.88 10.27
N PHE A 330 5.93 -25.74 10.61
CA PHE A 330 6.62 -24.82 9.70
C PHE A 330 8.14 -24.93 9.78
N GLY A 331 8.66 -25.87 10.57
CA GLY A 331 10.09 -26.04 10.78
C GLY A 331 10.72 -25.01 11.72
N VAL A 332 9.92 -24.29 12.50
CA VAL A 332 10.44 -23.30 13.45
C VAL A 332 10.57 -23.97 14.81
N LEU A 333 11.71 -23.77 15.48
CA LEU A 333 11.93 -24.22 16.84
C LEU A 333 11.15 -23.33 17.80
N GLU A 334 10.23 -23.93 18.55
CA GLU A 334 9.41 -23.28 19.56
C GLU A 334 9.54 -24.03 20.89
N PRO A 335 9.33 -23.37 22.03
CA PRO A 335 9.40 -24.02 23.33
C PRO A 335 8.28 -25.05 23.49
N ASP A 336 8.59 -26.19 24.08
CA ASP A 336 7.58 -27.16 24.53
C ASP A 336 6.80 -26.56 25.70
N ILE A 337 5.55 -26.14 25.47
CA ILE A 337 4.72 -25.44 26.45
C ILE A 337 4.31 -26.30 27.64
N ASP A 338 4.43 -27.63 27.55
CA ASP A 338 4.15 -28.54 28.67
C ASP A 338 5.34 -28.63 29.63
N LEU A 339 6.55 -28.31 29.14
CA LEU A 339 7.79 -28.31 29.92
C LEU A 339 8.22 -26.90 30.34
N CYS A 340 7.90 -25.89 29.53
CA CYS A 340 8.37 -24.52 29.66
C CYS A 340 7.37 -23.64 30.42
N GLN A 341 7.88 -22.67 31.16
CA GLN A 341 7.06 -21.72 31.91
C GLN A 341 6.94 -20.39 31.16
N GLU A 342 5.72 -19.85 31.02
CA GLU A 342 5.50 -18.50 30.50
C GLU A 342 6.14 -17.45 31.45
N LEU A 343 6.86 -16.49 30.87
CA LEU A 343 7.43 -15.33 31.56
C LEU A 343 6.65 -14.07 31.20
N ALA A 344 6.49 -13.19 32.19
CA ALA A 344 5.89 -11.90 31.96
C ALA A 344 6.86 -11.01 31.15
N ILE A 345 6.32 -10.24 30.20
CA ILE A 345 7.13 -9.40 29.31
C ILE A 345 7.90 -8.30 30.07
N GLU A 346 7.40 -7.94 31.24
CA GLU A 346 7.97 -6.97 32.17
C GLU A 346 9.21 -7.51 32.90
N GLU A 347 9.41 -8.83 32.93
CA GLU A 347 10.58 -9.47 33.57
C GLU A 347 11.80 -9.51 32.65
N ILE A 348 11.64 -9.18 31.36
CA ILE A 348 12.68 -9.29 30.34
C ILE A 348 13.58 -8.04 30.39
N ASP A 349 14.89 -8.25 30.50
CA ASP A 349 15.87 -7.16 30.54
C ASP A 349 16.41 -6.80 29.14
N LEU A 350 16.59 -7.82 28.28
CA LEU A 350 17.14 -7.69 26.93
C LEU A 350 16.35 -8.54 25.93
N ILE A 351 16.01 -7.94 24.79
CA ILE A 351 15.36 -8.59 23.65
C ILE A 351 16.31 -8.56 22.45
N LEU A 352 16.66 -9.74 21.94
CA LEU A 352 17.31 -9.89 20.64
C LEU A 352 16.23 -10.00 19.56
N VAL A 353 16.25 -9.05 18.62
CA VAL A 353 15.21 -8.89 17.60
C VAL A 353 15.71 -9.50 16.28
N PRO A 354 15.00 -10.47 15.68
CA PRO A 354 15.28 -10.96 14.35
C PRO A 354 14.68 -10.03 13.29
N CYS A 355 15.18 -10.13 12.07
CA CYS A 355 14.56 -9.51 10.90
C CYS A 355 14.89 -10.27 9.62
N CYS A 356 14.11 -10.00 8.58
CA CYS A 356 14.43 -10.43 7.22
C CYS A 356 15.48 -9.48 6.60
N THR A 357 15.33 -8.18 6.83
CA THR A 357 16.29 -7.14 6.44
C THR A 357 16.10 -5.90 7.31
N ALA A 358 17.11 -5.04 7.35
CA ALA A 358 17.10 -3.77 8.07
C ALA A 358 18.02 -2.75 7.39
N ASP A 359 17.77 -1.46 7.64
CA ASP A 359 18.70 -0.39 7.27
C ASP A 359 19.67 -0.04 8.40
N LYS A 360 20.61 0.86 8.12
CA LYS A 360 21.59 1.35 9.10
C LYS A 360 20.98 2.21 10.21
N LYS A 361 19.74 2.67 10.05
CA LYS A 361 19.02 3.48 11.02
C LYS A 361 18.21 2.62 11.99
N GLY A 362 18.16 1.30 11.77
CA GLY A 362 17.41 0.36 12.60
C GLY A 362 15.97 0.15 12.18
N ALA A 363 15.54 0.73 11.04
CA ALA A 363 14.28 0.36 10.42
C ALA A 363 14.41 -1.09 9.94
N ARG A 364 13.37 -1.91 10.14
CA ARG A 364 13.45 -3.36 9.89
C ARG A 364 12.20 -3.89 9.21
N LEU A 365 12.39 -4.93 8.43
CA LEU A 365 11.31 -5.70 7.84
C LEU A 365 11.36 -7.12 8.40
N GLY A 366 10.31 -7.52 9.13
CA GLY A 366 10.14 -8.90 9.57
C GLY A 366 9.53 -9.81 8.48
N PHE A 367 9.34 -11.09 8.80
CA PHE A 367 8.81 -12.12 7.89
C PHE A 367 7.30 -12.04 7.60
N GLY A 368 6.61 -11.00 8.09
CA GLY A 368 5.27 -10.61 7.63
C GLY A 368 4.10 -10.96 8.55
N ARG A 369 4.35 -11.54 9.73
CA ARG A 369 3.31 -11.78 10.75
C ARG A 369 3.15 -10.63 11.75
N GLY A 370 4.13 -9.74 11.85
CA GLY A 370 4.08 -8.56 12.74
C GLY A 370 4.11 -8.91 14.24
N TYR A 371 4.58 -10.10 14.61
CA TYR A 371 4.66 -10.51 16.03
C TYR A 371 5.54 -9.55 16.84
N TYR A 372 6.73 -9.23 16.34
CA TYR A 372 7.62 -8.28 17.01
C TYR A 372 7.07 -6.85 17.03
N ASP A 373 6.38 -6.40 15.98
CA ASP A 373 5.74 -5.07 15.97
C ASP A 373 4.66 -4.93 17.04
N ARG A 374 3.96 -6.03 17.40
CA ARG A 374 2.98 -6.05 18.50
C ARG A 374 3.59 -6.33 19.88
N PHE A 375 4.68 -7.09 19.93
CA PHE A 375 5.32 -7.51 21.17
C PHE A 375 6.24 -6.43 21.75
N LEU A 376 7.09 -5.84 20.93
CA LEU A 376 8.11 -4.89 21.38
C LEU A 376 7.57 -3.61 22.05
N PRO A 377 6.45 -2.99 21.63
CA PRO A 377 5.89 -1.82 22.31
C PRO A 377 5.46 -2.10 23.76
N ARG A 378 5.20 -3.36 24.10
CA ARG A 378 4.76 -3.77 25.45
C ARG A 378 5.91 -3.95 26.43
N SER A 379 7.17 -3.95 25.96
CA SER A 379 8.35 -4.20 26.80
C SER A 379 9.20 -2.95 27.01
N GLN A 380 9.66 -2.76 28.25
CA GLN A 380 10.67 -1.77 28.62
C GLN A 380 12.11 -2.29 28.48
N ALA A 381 12.28 -3.55 28.07
CA ALA A 381 13.59 -4.17 27.87
C ALA A 381 14.44 -3.41 26.85
N GLU A 382 15.76 -3.54 27.00
CA GLU A 382 16.71 -3.17 25.97
C GLU A 382 16.48 -4.01 24.71
N LYS A 383 16.57 -3.40 23.53
CA LYS A 383 16.26 -4.06 22.25
C LYS A 383 17.48 -3.97 21.35
N ILE A 384 18.00 -5.12 20.92
CA ILE A 384 19.13 -5.19 20.00
C ILE A 384 18.72 -5.97 18.76
N LEU A 385 18.81 -5.31 17.61
CA LEU A 385 18.57 -5.91 16.31
C LEU A 385 19.83 -6.64 15.83
N LEU A 386 19.69 -7.92 15.52
CA LEU A 386 20.76 -8.74 14.95
C LEU A 386 20.54 -8.89 13.44
N ILE A 387 21.58 -8.61 12.65
CA ILE A 387 21.52 -8.76 11.20
C ILE A 387 22.92 -8.92 10.60
N ARG A 388 23.06 -9.76 9.58
CA ARG A 388 24.29 -9.86 8.78
C ARG A 388 24.34 -8.73 7.75
N SER A 389 25.50 -8.12 7.52
CA SER A 389 25.62 -6.94 6.64
C SER A 389 25.11 -7.18 5.21
N ARG A 390 25.25 -8.40 4.67
CA ARG A 390 24.74 -8.78 3.35
C ARG A 390 23.20 -8.86 3.26
N GLN A 391 22.51 -8.88 4.40
CA GLN A 391 21.05 -8.87 4.47
C GLN A 391 20.50 -7.45 4.69
N MET A 392 21.36 -6.43 4.80
CA MET A 392 20.94 -5.04 5.00
C MET A 392 20.47 -4.40 3.69
N SER A 393 19.50 -3.49 3.80
CA SER A 393 18.96 -2.70 2.68
C SER A 393 19.20 -1.21 2.91
N GLU A 394 19.20 -0.41 1.85
CA GLU A 394 19.36 1.05 1.97
C GLU A 394 18.11 1.75 2.52
N ASP A 395 16.94 1.24 2.16
CA ASP A 395 15.62 1.78 2.54
C ASP A 395 14.69 0.65 2.97
N ILE A 396 13.98 0.86 4.07
CA ILE A 396 12.93 -0.04 4.55
C ILE A 396 11.59 0.68 4.45
N PRO A 397 10.58 0.12 3.76
CA PRO A 397 9.24 0.70 3.74
C PRO A 397 8.59 0.56 5.12
N MET A 398 8.46 1.69 5.82
CA MET A 398 7.89 1.79 7.17
C MET A 398 6.48 2.42 7.17
N GLU A 399 5.64 1.97 8.09
CA GLU A 399 4.34 2.51 8.47
C GLU A 399 4.41 3.04 9.91
N ASP A 400 3.45 3.86 10.35
CA ASP A 400 3.49 4.55 11.66
C ASP A 400 3.58 3.59 12.87
N HIS A 401 3.16 2.34 12.71
CA HIS A 401 3.23 1.32 13.75
C HIS A 401 4.53 0.49 13.72
N ASP A 402 5.35 0.61 12.67
CA ASP A 402 6.62 -0.12 12.58
C ASP A 402 7.66 0.54 13.49
N LEU A 403 8.26 -0.26 14.36
CA LEU A 403 9.29 0.22 15.27
C LEU A 403 10.69 0.21 14.63
N VAL A 404 11.41 1.32 14.84
CA VAL A 404 12.85 1.44 14.62
C VAL A 404 13.58 0.95 15.87
N ILE A 405 14.63 0.15 15.70
CA ILE A 405 15.48 -0.32 16.81
C ILE A 405 16.81 0.41 16.78
N ASP A 406 17.05 1.27 17.77
CA ASP A 406 18.23 2.15 17.80
C ASP A 406 19.57 1.40 17.93
N LYS A 407 19.54 0.18 18.49
CA LYS A 407 20.73 -0.64 18.70
C LYS A 407 20.76 -1.79 17.70
N LEU A 408 21.71 -1.73 16.78
CA LEU A 408 21.94 -2.74 15.75
C LEU A 408 23.34 -3.34 15.91
N ILE A 409 23.45 -4.65 15.72
CA ILE A 409 24.74 -5.34 15.62
C ILE A 409 24.78 -6.16 14.33
N SER A 410 25.83 -5.89 13.56
CA SER A 410 26.27 -6.71 12.42
C SER A 410 27.75 -7.05 12.58
N GLU A 411 28.28 -7.87 11.67
CA GLU A 411 29.69 -8.27 11.67
C GLU A 411 30.65 -7.13 11.31
N ILE A 412 30.17 -6.02 10.74
CA ILE A 412 30.99 -4.84 10.35
C ILE A 412 31.02 -3.70 11.35
#